data_AF-A0A1F5UHL6-F1
#
_entry.id   AF-A0A1F5UHL6-F1
#
_cell.length_a   1.000
_cell.length_b   1.000
_cell.length_c   1.000
_cell.angle_alpha   90.00
_cell.angle_beta   90.00
_cell.angle_gamma   90.00
#
_symmetry.space_group_name_H-M   'P 1'
#
loop_
_entity.id
_entity.type
_entity.pdbx_description
1 polymer ?
#
loop_
_entity_poly.entity_id
_entity_poly.type
_entity_poly.pdbx_seq_one_letter_code
_entity_poly.pdbx_strand_id
1 'polypeptide(L)'
;MNDIARTVIEEVSRNYENELIKKVQKNRDKEAFYHLVRLYDARIYSVVYRFLHNREDSLELTQDVFLQAFRKIKQYRWESPFYFWVQRIAVNYAINRMKKYGKDILSRAQDCDGVQSAAAYVNSPEQALEGEEKKKFVAGALARISAPYRMAVILKDIEGFSYEEIAELTKTGMGTVKSRINRGREELREIFASMKEEVKEYGM
;
A
#
# COMPACT_ATOMS: atom_id res chain seq x y z
N MET A 1 -3.21 27.90 1.22
CA MET A 1 -4.49 27.68 0.52
C MET A 1 -5.61 27.75 1.55
N ASN A 2 -6.67 28.52 1.29
CA ASN A 2 -7.80 28.64 2.22
C ASN A 2 -8.68 27.38 2.16
N ASP A 3 -9.36 27.04 3.25
CA ASP A 3 -10.06 25.75 3.43
C ASP A 3 -11.10 25.45 2.34
N ILE A 4 -11.81 26.50 1.90
CA ILE A 4 -12.77 26.47 0.80
C ILE A 4 -12.12 26.01 -0.52
N ALA A 5 -10.92 26.50 -0.84
CA ALA A 5 -10.23 26.14 -2.07
C ALA A 5 -9.83 24.65 -2.06
N ARG A 6 -9.48 24.11 -0.89
CA ARG A 6 -9.17 22.69 -0.72
C ARG A 6 -10.41 21.82 -0.92
N THR A 7 -11.53 22.18 -0.29
CA THR A 7 -12.81 21.48 -0.46
C THR A 7 -13.27 21.45 -1.92
N VAL A 8 -13.18 22.59 -2.62
CA VAL A 8 -13.56 22.68 -4.04
C VAL A 8 -12.66 21.81 -4.92
N ILE A 9 -11.34 21.80 -4.69
CA ILE A 9 -10.40 20.95 -5.44
C ILE A 9 -10.70 19.46 -5.20
N GLU A 10 -11.00 19.08 -3.96
CA GLU A 10 -11.34 17.69 -3.60
C GLU A 10 -12.65 17.23 -4.25
N GLU A 11 -13.66 18.10 -4.31
CA GLU A 11 -14.94 17.84 -4.96
C GLU A 11 -14.78 17.71 -6.49
N VAL A 12 -14.06 18.62 -7.13
CA VAL A 12 -13.76 18.56 -8.56
C VAL A 12 -13.00 17.27 -8.92
N SER A 13 -12.00 16.91 -8.12
CA SER A 13 -11.21 15.69 -8.32
C SER A 13 -12.08 14.43 -8.20
N ARG A 14 -12.99 14.39 -7.23
CA ARG A 14 -13.94 13.29 -7.03
C ARG A 14 -14.95 13.20 -8.18
N ASN A 15 -15.47 14.32 -8.67
CA ASN A 15 -16.37 14.34 -9.82
C ASN A 15 -15.68 13.84 -11.09
N TYR A 16 -14.44 14.26 -11.33
CA TYR A 16 -13.64 13.76 -12.44
C TYR A 16 -13.42 12.24 -12.36
N GLU A 17 -13.01 11.73 -11.20
CA GLU A 17 -12.87 10.28 -10.96
C GLU A 17 -14.17 9.53 -11.26
N ASN A 18 -15.29 10.02 -10.73
CA ASN A 18 -16.58 9.36 -10.88
C ASN A 18 -16.99 9.23 -12.35
N GLU A 19 -16.77 10.29 -13.14
CA GLU A 19 -17.06 10.28 -14.58
C GLU A 19 -16.17 9.29 -15.34
N LEU A 20 -14.89 9.18 -14.99
CA LEU A 20 -14.01 8.16 -15.56
C LEU A 20 -14.54 6.76 -15.28
N ILE A 21 -14.85 6.44 -14.02
CA ILE A 21 -15.36 5.11 -13.64
C ILE A 21 -16.64 4.77 -14.40
N LYS A 22 -17.60 5.71 -14.49
CA LYS A 22 -18.86 5.50 -15.23
C LYS A 22 -18.62 5.19 -16.70
N LYS A 23 -17.70 5.91 -17.36
CA LYS A 23 -17.30 5.62 -18.75
C LYS A 23 -16.79 4.18 -18.85
N VAL A 24 -15.79 3.81 -18.05
CA VAL A 24 -15.22 2.45 -18.13
C VAL A 24 -16.28 1.36 -17.85
N GLN A 25 -17.18 1.57 -16.89
CA GLN A 25 -18.27 0.62 -16.61
C GLN A 25 -19.24 0.45 -17.79
N LYS A 26 -19.60 1.56 -18.46
CA LYS A 26 -20.59 1.57 -19.55
C LYS A 26 -20.06 0.96 -20.84
N ASN A 27 -18.90 1.40 -21.31
CA ASN A 27 -18.42 1.10 -22.68
C ASN A 27 -16.99 0.53 -22.70
N ARG A 28 -16.39 0.21 -21.55
CA ARG A 28 -15.00 -0.27 -21.46
C ARG A 28 -13.99 0.72 -22.06
N ASP A 29 -14.26 2.02 -21.93
CA ASP A 29 -13.38 3.11 -22.36
C ASP A 29 -11.97 2.94 -21.77
N LYS A 30 -11.00 2.69 -22.65
CA LYS A 30 -9.61 2.45 -22.28
C LYS A 30 -8.89 3.74 -21.89
N GLU A 31 -9.24 4.87 -22.51
CA GLU A 31 -8.65 6.17 -22.20
C GLU A 31 -9.11 6.63 -20.82
N ALA A 32 -10.40 6.48 -20.52
CA ALA A 32 -10.91 6.75 -19.18
C ALA A 32 -10.22 5.89 -18.11
N PHE A 33 -9.97 4.61 -18.42
CA PHE A 33 -9.23 3.73 -17.52
C PHE A 33 -7.76 4.11 -17.39
N TYR A 34 -7.10 4.54 -18.46
CA TYR A 34 -5.71 5.04 -18.42
C TYR A 34 -5.56 6.23 -17.46
N HIS A 35 -6.53 7.16 -17.45
CA HIS A 35 -6.56 8.24 -16.47
C HIS A 35 -6.71 7.73 -15.04
N LEU A 36 -7.57 6.73 -14.79
CA LEU A 36 -7.69 6.09 -13.47
C LEU A 36 -6.38 5.42 -13.03
N VAL A 37 -5.68 4.73 -13.95
CA VAL A 37 -4.37 4.13 -13.66
C VAL A 37 -3.40 5.22 -13.21
N ARG A 38 -3.30 6.32 -13.96
CA ARG A 38 -2.40 7.44 -13.61
C ARG A 38 -2.70 8.07 -12.24
N LEU A 39 -3.96 8.10 -11.81
CA LEU A 39 -4.34 8.61 -10.50
C LEU A 39 -3.83 7.72 -9.36
N TYR A 40 -3.68 6.41 -9.62
CA TYR A 40 -3.49 5.41 -8.56
C TYR A 40 -2.18 4.62 -8.65
N ASP A 41 -1.46 4.66 -9.76
CA ASP A 41 -0.31 3.82 -10.05
C ASP A 41 0.75 3.84 -8.93
N ALA A 42 1.26 5.02 -8.58
CA ALA A 42 2.25 5.16 -7.52
C ALA A 42 1.77 4.63 -6.16
N ARG A 43 0.48 4.82 -5.85
CA ARG A 43 -0.10 4.36 -4.58
C ARG A 43 -0.24 2.85 -4.57
N ILE A 44 -0.79 2.26 -5.63
CA ILE A 44 -0.97 0.80 -5.74
C ILE A 44 0.39 0.09 -5.81
N TYR A 45 1.36 0.64 -6.53
CA TYR A 45 2.74 0.16 -6.50
C TYR A 45 3.30 0.16 -5.09
N SER A 46 3.12 1.26 -4.33
CA SER A 46 3.58 1.31 -2.95
C SER A 46 2.93 0.23 -2.07
N VAL A 47 1.63 -0.04 -2.25
CA VAL A 47 0.94 -1.13 -1.53
C VAL A 47 1.61 -2.47 -1.84
N VAL A 48 1.76 -2.80 -3.13
CA VAL A 48 2.36 -4.06 -3.58
C VAL A 48 3.80 -4.22 -3.07
N TYR A 49 4.60 -3.15 -3.15
CA TYR A 49 6.01 -3.17 -2.78
C TYR A 49 6.22 -3.45 -1.29
N ARG A 50 5.32 -3.00 -0.41
CA ARG A 50 5.35 -3.34 1.03
C ARG A 50 5.23 -4.83 1.32
N PHE A 51 4.72 -5.62 0.37
CA PHE A 51 4.57 -7.06 0.50
C PHE A 51 5.68 -7.85 -0.18
N LEU A 52 6.09 -7.43 -1.38
CA LEU A 52 7.04 -8.20 -2.19
C LEU A 52 8.51 -7.81 -1.96
N HIS A 53 8.77 -6.56 -1.58
CA HIS A 53 10.13 -6.01 -1.40
C HIS A 53 11.07 -6.22 -2.61
N ASN A 54 10.51 -6.43 -3.80
CA ASN A 54 11.26 -6.56 -5.05
C ASN A 54 10.63 -5.61 -6.08
N ARG A 55 11.45 -4.74 -6.68
CA ARG A 55 10.99 -3.70 -7.60
C ARG A 55 10.33 -4.29 -8.86
N GLU A 56 10.96 -5.27 -9.48
CA GLU A 56 10.49 -5.88 -10.74
C GLU A 56 9.17 -6.62 -10.52
N ASP A 57 9.12 -7.50 -9.52
CA ASP A 57 7.91 -8.23 -9.14
C ASP A 57 6.77 -7.26 -8.75
N SER A 58 7.10 -6.13 -8.12
CA SER A 58 6.10 -5.13 -7.73
C SER A 58 5.54 -4.35 -8.92
N LEU A 59 6.38 -4.01 -9.90
CA LEU A 59 5.93 -3.39 -11.15
C LEU A 59 5.05 -4.35 -11.95
N GLU A 60 5.48 -5.60 -12.11
CA GLU A 60 4.70 -6.66 -12.79
C GLU A 60 3.34 -6.83 -12.12
N LEU A 61 3.32 -7.01 -10.80
CA LEU A 61 2.07 -7.26 -10.09
C LEU A 61 1.14 -6.03 -10.08
N THR A 62 1.70 -4.81 -10.07
CA THR A 62 0.89 -3.58 -10.17
C THR A 62 0.15 -3.52 -11.50
N GLN A 63 0.82 -3.88 -12.60
CA GLN A 63 0.17 -3.97 -13.92
C GLN A 63 -0.94 -5.01 -13.92
N ASP A 64 -0.68 -6.21 -13.39
CA ASP A 64 -1.67 -7.27 -13.24
C ASP A 64 -2.89 -6.80 -12.44
N VAL A 65 -2.68 -6.06 -11.36
CA VAL A 65 -3.76 -5.50 -10.54
C VAL A 65 -4.64 -4.57 -11.35
N PHE A 66 -4.08 -3.66 -12.14
CA PHE A 66 -4.88 -2.77 -12.99
C PHE A 66 -5.58 -3.50 -14.12
N LEU A 67 -4.94 -4.51 -14.74
CA LEU A 67 -5.61 -5.36 -15.73
C LEU A 67 -6.83 -6.07 -15.12
N GLN A 68 -6.72 -6.51 -13.87
CA GLN A 68 -7.79 -7.18 -13.16
C GLN A 68 -8.88 -6.21 -12.69
N ALA A 69 -8.49 -5.00 -12.26
CA ALA A 69 -9.41 -3.91 -11.98
C ALA A 69 -10.23 -3.56 -13.23
N PHE A 70 -9.60 -3.40 -14.40
CA PHE A 70 -10.28 -3.16 -15.66
C PHE A 70 -11.27 -4.28 -16.01
N ARG A 71 -10.85 -5.55 -15.83
CA ARG A 71 -11.70 -6.72 -16.06
C ARG A 71 -12.94 -6.72 -15.15
N LYS A 72 -12.77 -6.38 -13.87
CA LYS A 72 -13.80 -6.46 -12.84
C LYS A 72 -14.57 -5.17 -12.60
N ILE A 73 -14.24 -4.06 -13.26
CA ILE A 73 -14.80 -2.73 -12.96
C ILE A 73 -16.33 -2.66 -13.03
N LYS A 74 -16.99 -3.49 -13.85
CA LYS A 74 -18.46 -3.61 -13.87
C LYS A 74 -19.06 -4.11 -12.55
N GLN A 75 -18.27 -4.75 -11.71
CA GLN A 75 -18.66 -5.26 -10.40
C GLN A 75 -18.44 -4.24 -9.28
N TYR A 76 -17.81 -3.09 -9.57
CA TYR A 76 -17.63 -2.03 -8.59
C TYR A 76 -18.98 -1.34 -8.31
N ARG A 77 -19.41 -1.39 -7.04
CA ARG A 77 -20.76 -0.98 -6.59
C ARG A 77 -20.82 0.37 -5.88
N TRP A 78 -19.73 1.16 -5.86
CA TRP A 78 -19.70 2.47 -5.19
C TRP A 78 -19.91 2.44 -3.67
N GLU A 79 -19.79 1.28 -3.04
CA GLU A 79 -19.93 1.08 -1.58
C GLU A 79 -18.69 1.53 -0.79
N SER A 80 -17.58 1.78 -1.50
CA SER A 80 -16.32 2.33 -0.97
C SER A 80 -15.66 3.17 -2.05
N PRO A 81 -14.73 4.10 -1.71
CA PRO A 81 -13.96 4.81 -2.73
C PRO A 81 -13.23 3.84 -3.66
N PHE A 82 -13.15 4.16 -4.95
CA PHE A 82 -12.61 3.27 -5.97
C PHE A 82 -11.15 2.86 -5.67
N TYR A 83 -10.37 3.77 -5.09
CA TYR A 83 -9.03 3.46 -4.57
C TYR A 83 -9.02 2.23 -3.65
N PHE A 84 -9.89 2.18 -2.64
CA PHE A 84 -9.95 1.05 -1.69
C PHE A 84 -10.40 -0.24 -2.37
N TRP A 85 -11.27 -0.14 -3.38
CA TRP A 85 -11.66 -1.29 -4.19
C TRP A 85 -10.47 -1.86 -5.00
N VAL A 86 -9.66 -1.01 -5.63
CA VAL A 86 -8.44 -1.44 -6.33
C VAL A 86 -7.37 -1.94 -5.33
N GLN A 87 -7.22 -1.27 -4.20
CA GLN A 87 -6.30 -1.67 -3.12
C GLN A 87 -6.62 -3.07 -2.60
N ARG A 88 -7.90 -3.43 -2.43
CA ARG A 88 -8.33 -4.80 -2.09
C ARG A 88 -7.89 -5.82 -3.14
N ILE A 89 -7.96 -5.49 -4.43
CA ILE A 89 -7.44 -6.36 -5.49
C ILE A 89 -5.92 -6.49 -5.34
N ALA A 90 -5.22 -5.37 -5.13
CA ALA A 90 -3.76 -5.33 -4.97
C ALA A 90 -3.26 -6.22 -3.82
N VAL A 91 -3.86 -6.07 -2.64
CA VAL A 91 -3.52 -6.84 -1.45
C VAL A 91 -3.76 -8.33 -1.66
N ASN A 92 -4.90 -8.70 -2.24
CA ASN A 92 -5.18 -10.11 -2.54
C ASN A 92 -4.13 -10.72 -3.48
N TYR A 93 -3.75 -9.98 -4.52
CA TYR A 93 -2.73 -10.41 -5.48
C TYR A 93 -1.35 -10.52 -4.81
N ALA A 94 -0.99 -9.55 -3.97
CA ALA A 94 0.28 -9.54 -3.24
C ALA A 94 0.39 -10.70 -2.25
N ILE A 95 -0.66 -10.95 -1.46
CA ILE A 95 -0.71 -12.10 -0.52
C ILE A 95 -0.56 -13.42 -1.28
N ASN A 96 -1.21 -13.58 -2.43
CA ASN A 96 -1.12 -14.79 -3.24
C ASN A 96 0.29 -14.98 -3.83
N ARG A 97 0.89 -13.90 -4.36
CA ARG A 97 2.26 -13.92 -4.91
C ARG A 97 3.26 -14.24 -3.79
N MET A 98 3.12 -13.66 -2.60
CA MET A 98 3.92 -14.01 -1.42
C MET A 98 3.79 -15.48 -1.01
N LYS A 99 2.59 -16.07 -1.00
CA LYS A 99 2.41 -17.50 -0.67
C LYS A 99 3.10 -18.41 -1.68
N LYS A 100 3.10 -18.04 -2.97
CA LYS A 100 3.79 -18.78 -4.02
C LYS A 100 5.31 -18.76 -3.79
N TYR A 101 5.86 -17.60 -3.44
CA TYR A 101 7.28 -17.46 -3.14
C TYR A 101 7.67 -17.88 -1.73
N GLY A 102 6.75 -18.00 -0.77
CA GLY A 102 7.06 -18.45 0.60
C GLY A 102 7.57 -19.88 0.69
N LYS A 103 7.52 -20.65 -0.42
CA LYS A 103 8.26 -21.91 -0.58
C LYS A 103 9.74 -21.71 -0.97
N ASP A 104 10.12 -20.54 -1.48
CA ASP A 104 11.46 -20.12 -1.96
C ASP A 104 12.14 -19.02 -1.09
N ILE A 105 11.40 -18.20 -0.35
CA ILE A 105 11.89 -17.02 0.43
C ILE A 105 12.45 -17.44 1.80
N LEU A 106 13.31 -18.46 1.85
CA LEU A 106 14.35 -18.51 2.90
C LEU A 106 15.69 -17.96 2.37
N SER A 107 15.78 -17.58 1.09
CA SER A 107 17.03 -17.24 0.42
C SER A 107 17.26 -15.75 0.07
N ARG A 108 16.26 -14.86 0.20
CA ARG A 108 16.32 -13.50 -0.39
C ARG A 108 16.24 -12.34 0.60
N ALA A 109 16.40 -12.59 1.90
CA ALA A 109 16.19 -11.58 2.94
C ALA A 109 17.34 -10.57 3.14
N GLN A 110 18.38 -10.57 2.30
CA GLN A 110 19.60 -9.78 2.58
C GLN A 110 19.92 -8.62 1.64
N ASP A 111 19.29 -8.50 0.48
CA ASP A 111 19.62 -7.41 -0.44
C ASP A 111 18.37 -6.63 -0.81
N CYS A 112 18.30 -5.36 -0.39
CA CYS A 112 17.91 -4.25 -1.27
C CYS A 112 17.92 -2.93 -0.49
N ASP A 113 18.99 -2.18 -0.73
CA ASP A 113 19.08 -0.74 -0.49
C ASP A 113 18.04 0.05 -1.31
N GLY A 114 17.68 1.21 -0.77
CA GLY A 114 16.44 1.94 -1.04
C GLY A 114 16.15 2.35 -2.49
N VAL A 115 14.87 2.67 -2.73
CA VAL A 115 14.43 3.42 -3.90
C VAL A 115 13.37 4.44 -3.48
N GLN A 116 13.58 5.68 -3.92
CA GLN A 116 12.74 6.85 -3.70
C GLN A 116 11.31 6.66 -4.20
N SER A 117 10.37 7.21 -3.44
CA SER A 117 8.96 7.25 -3.78
C SER A 117 8.74 8.28 -4.88
N ALA A 118 8.17 7.87 -6.03
CA ALA A 118 7.72 8.77 -7.09
C ALA A 118 6.47 9.57 -6.66
N ALA A 119 6.61 10.37 -5.60
CA ALA A 119 5.61 11.28 -5.08
C ALA A 119 6.16 12.72 -5.10
N ALA A 120 6.59 13.17 -6.27
CA ALA A 120 7.00 14.54 -6.51
C ALA A 120 5.87 15.34 -7.16
N TYR A 121 4.75 15.50 -6.45
CA TYR A 121 3.87 16.63 -6.67
C TYR A 121 3.38 17.09 -5.29
N VAL A 122 3.67 18.35 -4.95
CA VAL A 122 3.15 19.13 -3.81
C VAL A 122 3.93 19.15 -2.47
N ASN A 123 5.26 18.89 -2.40
CA ASN A 123 6.02 19.20 -1.16
C ASN A 123 7.31 19.98 -1.47
N SER A 124 7.74 20.86 -0.55
CA SER A 124 9.03 21.54 -0.64
C SER A 124 10.20 20.53 -0.56
N PRO A 125 11.38 20.83 -1.13
CA PRO A 125 12.52 19.91 -1.13
C PRO A 125 12.93 19.43 0.27
N GLU A 126 12.90 20.29 1.29
CA GLU A 126 13.23 19.87 2.66
C GLU A 126 12.15 18.95 3.27
N GLN A 127 10.87 19.21 3.02
CA GLN A 127 9.76 18.36 3.49
C GLN A 127 9.73 17.00 2.77
N ALA A 128 10.16 16.97 1.51
CA ALA A 128 10.34 15.74 0.76
C ALA A 128 11.47 14.88 1.35
N LEU A 129 12.59 15.51 1.74
CA LEU A 129 13.75 14.81 2.33
C LEU A 129 13.43 14.25 3.73
N GLU A 130 12.86 15.07 4.62
CA GLU A 130 12.47 14.64 5.97
C GLU A 130 11.38 13.54 5.92
N GLY A 131 10.48 13.65 4.94
CA GLY A 131 9.47 12.64 4.65
C GLY A 131 10.06 11.33 4.13
N GLU A 132 11.12 11.38 3.32
CA GLU A 132 11.83 10.20 2.82
C GLU A 132 12.59 9.47 3.93
N GLU A 133 13.26 10.18 4.81
CA GLU A 133 13.97 9.59 5.96
C GLU A 133 13.01 8.88 6.91
N LYS A 134 11.89 9.52 7.26
CA LYS A 134 10.82 8.90 8.06
C LYS A 134 10.25 7.65 7.38
N LYS A 135 10.02 7.69 6.06
CA LYS A 135 9.54 6.52 5.29
C LYS A 135 10.56 5.39 5.30
N LYS A 136 11.85 5.68 5.12
CA LYS A 136 12.93 4.69 5.19
C LYS A 136 13.02 4.08 6.58
N PHE A 137 12.93 4.89 7.63
CA PHE A 137 12.95 4.44 9.02
C PHE A 137 11.80 3.48 9.32
N VAL A 138 10.57 3.85 8.95
CA VAL A 138 9.39 2.97 9.12
C VAL A 138 9.51 1.70 8.28
N ALA A 139 9.98 1.80 7.02
CA ALA A 139 10.18 0.63 6.17
C ALA A 139 11.22 -0.35 6.74
N GLY A 140 12.34 0.18 7.25
CA GLY A 140 13.40 -0.61 7.91
C GLY A 140 12.89 -1.30 9.18
N ALA A 141 12.11 -0.60 10.00
CA ALA A 141 11.51 -1.19 11.20
C ALA A 141 10.51 -2.31 10.84
N LEU A 142 9.63 -2.08 9.86
CA LEU A 142 8.70 -3.10 9.39
C LEU A 142 9.43 -4.32 8.85
N ALA A 143 10.55 -4.15 8.15
CA ALA A 143 11.32 -5.26 7.60
C ALA A 143 11.88 -6.21 8.67
N ARG A 144 12.11 -5.72 9.90
CA ARG A 144 12.60 -6.50 11.05
C ARG A 144 11.49 -7.31 11.76
N ILE A 145 10.21 -7.04 11.48
CA ILE A 145 9.07 -7.77 12.07
C ILE A 145 8.88 -9.12 11.35
N SER A 146 8.54 -10.16 12.09
CA SER A 146 8.24 -11.46 11.49
C SER A 146 7.07 -11.39 10.50
N ALA A 147 7.18 -12.14 9.39
CA ALA A 147 6.28 -12.02 8.23
C ALA A 147 4.77 -12.05 8.54
N PRO A 148 4.22 -12.97 9.37
CA PRO A 148 2.79 -13.00 9.64
C PRO A 148 2.29 -11.80 10.46
N TYR A 149 3.13 -11.19 11.28
CA TYR A 149 2.78 -10.03 12.08
C TYR A 149 2.95 -8.73 11.29
N ARG A 150 4.05 -8.63 10.52
CA ARG A 150 4.29 -7.53 9.57
C ARG A 150 3.12 -7.34 8.62
N MET A 151 2.64 -8.43 8.02
CA MET A 151 1.46 -8.43 7.14
C MET A 151 0.23 -7.83 7.85
N ALA A 152 -0.06 -8.28 9.08
CA ALA A 152 -1.22 -7.83 9.82
C ALA A 152 -1.14 -6.35 10.21
N VAL A 153 0.05 -5.88 10.60
CA VAL A 153 0.32 -4.45 10.90
C VAL A 153 0.19 -3.60 9.64
N ILE A 154 0.77 -4.00 8.50
CA ILE A 154 0.64 -3.26 7.24
C ILE A 154 -0.84 -3.11 6.87
N LEU A 155 -1.59 -4.22 6.87
CA LEU A 155 -3.00 -4.17 6.51
C LEU A 155 -3.82 -3.29 7.45
N LYS A 156 -3.56 -3.34 8.76
CA LYS A 156 -4.35 -2.60 9.74
C LYS A 156 -3.97 -1.13 9.82
N ASP A 157 -2.68 -0.86 10.02
CA ASP A 157 -2.17 0.44 10.46
C ASP A 157 -1.73 1.32 9.30
N ILE A 158 -1.42 0.73 8.14
CA ILE A 158 -0.98 1.47 6.95
C ILE A 158 -2.08 1.52 5.90
N GLU A 159 -2.64 0.36 5.55
CA GLU A 159 -3.62 0.25 4.47
C GLU A 159 -5.06 0.52 4.95
N GLY A 160 -5.30 0.48 6.26
CA GLY A 160 -6.56 0.92 6.89
C GLY A 160 -7.67 -0.12 6.95
N PHE A 161 -7.37 -1.40 6.72
CA PHE A 161 -8.39 -2.46 6.74
C PHE A 161 -8.99 -2.68 8.13
N SER A 162 -10.27 -3.09 8.17
CA SER A 162 -10.93 -3.57 9.38
C SER A 162 -10.40 -4.95 9.79
N TYR A 163 -10.67 -5.36 11.03
CA TYR A 163 -10.26 -6.69 11.48
C TYR A 163 -10.96 -7.78 10.65
N GLU A 164 -12.21 -7.55 10.30
CA GLU A 164 -13.07 -8.43 9.50
C GLU A 164 -12.54 -8.57 8.07
N GLU A 165 -12.19 -7.46 7.43
CA GLU A 165 -11.61 -7.46 6.09
C GLU A 165 -10.26 -8.20 6.07
N ILE A 166 -9.42 -7.98 7.08
CA ILE A 166 -8.14 -8.69 7.20
C ILE A 166 -8.39 -10.19 7.35
N ALA A 167 -9.32 -10.60 8.20
CA ALA A 167 -9.67 -12.01 8.41
C ALA A 167 -10.11 -12.69 7.09
N GLU A 168 -10.92 -12.00 6.30
CA GLU A 168 -11.36 -12.45 4.98
C GLU A 168 -10.19 -12.56 3.99
N LEU A 169 -9.38 -11.50 3.87
CA LEU A 169 -8.21 -11.44 2.97
C LEU A 169 -7.17 -12.52 3.30
N THR A 170 -6.87 -12.72 4.58
CA THR A 170 -5.84 -13.67 5.01
C THR A 170 -6.38 -15.10 5.20
N LYS A 171 -7.71 -15.29 5.14
CA LYS A 171 -8.39 -16.56 5.42
C LYS A 171 -8.05 -17.12 6.80
N THR A 172 -8.12 -16.26 7.82
CA THR A 172 -7.84 -16.63 9.22
C THR A 172 -8.91 -16.08 10.16
N GLY A 173 -9.07 -16.67 11.35
CA GLY A 173 -10.06 -16.19 12.31
C GLY A 173 -9.74 -14.79 12.88
N MET A 174 -10.79 -14.06 13.28
CA MET A 174 -10.68 -12.72 13.89
C MET A 174 -9.77 -12.68 15.12
N GLY A 175 -9.80 -13.73 15.96
CA GLY A 175 -8.91 -13.85 17.11
C GLY A 175 -7.43 -13.90 16.71
N THR A 176 -7.12 -14.63 15.62
CA THR A 176 -5.77 -14.70 15.05
C THR A 176 -5.33 -13.34 14.49
N VAL A 177 -6.22 -12.62 13.79
CA VAL A 177 -5.92 -11.28 13.27
C VAL A 177 -5.59 -10.32 14.41
N LYS A 178 -6.44 -10.25 15.45
CA LYS A 178 -6.21 -9.40 16.62
C LYS A 178 -4.86 -9.72 17.30
N SER A 179 -4.59 -11.01 17.53
CA SER A 179 -3.33 -11.46 18.14
C SER A 179 -2.11 -11.07 17.30
N ARG A 180 -2.16 -11.29 15.98
CA ARG A 180 -1.05 -10.93 15.06
C ARG A 180 -0.78 -9.42 15.02
N ILE A 181 -1.83 -8.60 15.00
CA ILE A 181 -1.69 -7.14 15.02
C ILE A 181 -1.06 -6.69 16.34
N ASN A 182 -1.56 -7.18 17.46
CA ASN A 182 -1.02 -6.82 18.78
C ASN A 182 0.45 -7.24 18.89
N ARG A 183 0.78 -8.46 18.49
CA ARG A 183 2.16 -8.94 18.52
C ARG A 183 3.08 -8.15 17.59
N GLY A 184 2.64 -7.83 16.37
CA GLY A 184 3.42 -7.02 15.44
C GLY A 184 3.64 -5.60 15.93
N ARG A 185 2.66 -4.99 16.60
CA ARG A 185 2.82 -3.67 17.23
C ARG A 185 3.79 -3.70 18.41
N GLU A 186 3.83 -4.80 19.17
CA GLU A 186 4.83 -5.01 20.23
C GLU A 186 6.24 -5.07 19.64
N GLU A 187 6.46 -5.93 18.65
CA GLU A 187 7.75 -6.05 17.95
C GLU A 187 8.18 -4.70 17.35
N LEU A 188 7.25 -3.97 16.72
CA LEU A 188 7.55 -2.66 16.16
C LEU A 188 7.98 -1.65 17.24
N ARG A 189 7.38 -1.70 18.44
CA ARG A 189 7.74 -0.83 19.56
C ARG A 189 9.16 -1.13 20.05
N GLU A 190 9.49 -2.40 20.21
CA GLU A 190 10.84 -2.86 20.61
C GLU A 190 11.88 -2.43 19.56
N ILE A 191 11.61 -2.67 18.28
CA ILE A 191 12.49 -2.29 17.17
C ILE A 191 12.69 -0.76 17.11
N PHE A 192 11.63 0.03 17.27
CA PHE A 192 11.77 1.48 17.29
C PHE A 192 12.56 1.99 18.50
N ALA A 193 12.50 1.31 19.65
CA ALA A 193 13.32 1.66 20.80
C ALA A 193 14.81 1.41 20.48
N SER A 194 15.16 0.24 19.95
CA SER A 194 16.57 -0.09 19.63
C SER A 194 17.12 0.80 18.51
N MET A 195 16.35 1.05 17.45
CA MET A 195 16.80 1.93 16.36
C MET A 195 17.03 3.38 16.81
N LYS A 196 16.28 3.88 17.79
CA LYS A 196 16.51 5.22 18.36
C LYS A 196 17.79 5.28 19.19
N GLU A 197 18.17 4.19 19.83
CA GLU A 197 19.44 4.06 20.55
C GLU A 197 20.61 4.02 19.55
N GLU A 198 20.49 3.23 18.47
CA GLU A 198 21.47 3.19 17.36
C GLU A 198 21.72 4.59 16.76
N VAL A 199 20.66 5.37 16.48
CA VAL A 199 20.81 6.73 15.93
C VAL A 199 21.49 7.69 16.91
N LYS A 200 21.19 7.58 18.21
CA LYS A 200 21.84 8.42 19.25
C LYS A 200 23.31 8.08 19.45
N GLU A 201 23.68 6.81 19.35
CA GLU A 201 25.05 6.34 19.58
C GLU A 201 25.99 6.69 18.42
N TYR A 202 25.47 6.76 17.19
CA TYR A 202 26.26 7.09 15.99
C TYR A 202 26.16 8.55 15.52
N GLY A 203 25.41 9.41 16.24
CA GLY A 203 25.44 10.86 16.03
C GLY A 203 25.02 11.33 14.64
N MET A 204 24.03 10.67 14.03
CA MET A 204 23.36 11.14 12.80
C MET A 204 22.08 11.90 13.12
#